data_AF-A0A0P1EBN0-F1
#
_entry.id   AF-A0A0P1EBN0-F1
#
_cell.length_a   1.000
_cell.length_b   1.000
_cell.length_c   1.000
_cell.angle_alpha   90.00
_cell.angle_beta   90.00
_cell.angle_gamma   90.00
#
_symmetry.space_group_name_H-M   'P 1'
#
loop_
_entity.id
_entity.type
_entity.pdbx_description
1 polymer ?
#
loop_
_entity_poly.entity_id
_entity_poly.type
_entity_poly.pdbx_seq_one_letter_code
_entity_poly.pdbx_strand_id
1 'polypeptide(L)'
;MVAKTIAASERLGHEQQTFFVRYIGWDHHDELLANHARMLRILSEALRAFQATLDDMGLADRVVTFTGSDFGRTLTSNGNGTDHGWGGNTLVMGNAVKGGQILGDYPELGLASDNALDVGDGVLIPTTSTDQLYADLSLWFGVQPSALNTLFPNLNRFADVAGGERLGLFT
;
A
#
# COMPACT_ATOMS: atom_id res chain seq x y z
N MET A 1 -0.97 14.32 15.64
CA MET A 1 -0.97 15.59 14.87
C MET A 1 -1.91 15.50 13.68
N VAL A 2 -1.73 14.52 12.78
CA VAL A 2 -2.57 14.28 11.59
C VAL A 2 -4.08 14.29 11.89
N ALA A 3 -4.57 13.46 12.81
CA ALA A 3 -6.02 13.41 13.12
C ALA A 3 -6.61 14.77 13.56
N LYS A 4 -5.84 15.54 14.33
CA LYS A 4 -6.25 16.90 14.75
C LYS A 4 -6.31 17.87 13.57
N THR A 5 -5.42 17.72 12.59
CA THR A 5 -5.42 18.54 11.37
C THR A 5 -6.60 18.18 10.48
N ILE A 6 -6.93 16.89 10.35
CA ILE A 6 -8.14 16.42 9.63
C ILE A 6 -9.39 16.99 10.29
N ALA A 7 -9.50 16.91 11.62
CA ALA A 7 -10.63 17.47 12.36
C ALA A 7 -10.77 19.00 12.22
N ALA A 8 -9.68 19.70 11.91
CA ALA A 8 -9.69 21.14 11.68
C ALA A 8 -9.93 21.53 10.21
N SER A 9 -10.05 20.56 9.28
CA SER A 9 -10.13 20.78 7.83
C SER A 9 -11.16 21.83 7.42
N GLU A 10 -12.40 21.71 7.92
CA GLU A 10 -13.50 22.63 7.60
C GLU A 10 -13.20 24.06 8.06
N ARG A 11 -12.70 24.22 9.28
CA ARG A 11 -12.30 25.53 9.83
C ARG A 11 -11.14 26.16 9.06
N LEU A 12 -10.26 25.32 8.49
CA LEU A 12 -9.13 25.74 7.69
C LEU A 12 -9.47 25.91 6.19
N GLY A 13 -10.70 25.58 5.77
CA GLY A 13 -11.11 25.64 4.37
C GLY A 13 -10.41 24.61 3.48
N HIS A 14 -9.99 23.48 4.03
CA HIS A 14 -9.36 22.39 3.28
C HIS A 14 -10.38 21.33 2.89
N GLU A 15 -10.65 21.20 1.59
CA GLU A 15 -11.63 20.25 1.05
C GLU A 15 -11.02 18.87 0.76
N GLN A 16 -9.73 18.83 0.42
CA GLN A 16 -8.96 17.62 0.13
C GLN A 16 -7.58 17.73 0.80
N GLN A 17 -7.17 16.67 1.50
CA GLN A 17 -5.90 16.66 2.24
C GLN A 17 -5.17 15.34 2.02
N THR A 18 -3.85 15.43 1.79
CA THR A 18 -2.95 14.29 1.75
C THR A 18 -1.88 14.46 2.82
N PHE A 19 -1.67 13.43 3.63
CA PHE A 19 -0.68 13.44 4.69
C PHE A 19 0.37 12.36 4.44
N PHE A 20 1.64 12.75 4.41
CA PHE A 20 2.76 11.81 4.35
C PHE A 20 3.34 11.64 5.75
N VAL A 21 3.19 10.44 6.30
CA VAL A 21 3.78 10.07 7.60
C VAL A 21 4.93 9.10 7.34
N ARG A 22 6.14 9.50 7.74
CA ARG A 22 7.34 8.67 7.54
C ARG A 22 7.65 7.91 8.81
N TYR A 23 7.58 6.58 8.73
CA TYR A 23 8.17 5.69 9.71
C TYR A 23 9.39 5.02 9.08
N ILE A 24 10.57 5.52 9.41
CA ILE A 24 11.85 5.13 8.79
C ILE A 24 12.46 3.90 9.49
N GLY A 25 13.49 3.32 8.87
CA GLY A 25 14.30 2.26 9.49
C GLY A 25 14.06 0.85 8.95
N TRP A 26 13.26 0.69 7.89
CA TRP A 26 12.94 -0.61 7.27
C TRP A 26 14.04 -1.16 6.35
N ASP A 27 15.17 -0.44 6.21
CA ASP A 27 16.27 -0.86 5.34
C ASP A 27 17.19 -1.92 5.98
N HIS A 28 16.65 -3.05 6.41
CA HIS A 28 17.40 -4.09 7.13
C HIS A 28 18.23 -4.99 6.22
N HIS A 29 19.55 -4.81 6.29
CA HIS A 29 20.56 -5.72 5.72
C HIS A 29 21.14 -6.69 6.76
N ASP A 30 20.63 -6.64 7.99
CA ASP A 30 21.02 -7.51 9.12
C ASP A 30 19.82 -7.69 10.05
N GLU A 31 19.75 -8.84 10.71
CA GLU A 31 18.70 -9.25 11.65
C GLU A 31 17.26 -8.99 11.14
N LEU A 32 17.01 -9.20 9.83
CA LEU A 32 15.78 -8.79 9.15
C LEU A 32 14.53 -9.23 9.93
N LEU A 33 14.41 -10.52 10.26
CA LEU A 33 13.20 -11.07 10.86
C LEU A 33 12.90 -10.45 12.24
N ALA A 34 13.93 -10.28 13.08
CA ALA A 34 13.77 -9.72 14.42
C ALA A 34 13.40 -8.22 14.36
N ASN A 35 14.08 -7.47 13.50
CA ASN A 35 13.82 -6.05 13.30
C ASN A 35 12.43 -5.81 12.69
N HIS A 36 12.08 -6.58 11.66
CA HIS A 36 10.80 -6.48 10.96
C HIS A 36 9.64 -6.83 11.91
N ALA A 37 9.75 -7.89 12.72
CA ALA A 37 8.72 -8.26 13.71
C ALA A 37 8.48 -7.15 14.75
N ARG A 38 9.55 -6.51 15.24
CA ARG A 38 9.46 -5.38 16.18
C ARG A 38 8.75 -4.18 15.54
N MET A 39 9.13 -3.84 14.31
CA MET A 39 8.59 -2.66 13.62
C MET A 39 7.15 -2.85 13.15
N LEU A 40 6.77 -4.05 12.69
CA LEU A 40 5.39 -4.37 12.35
C LEU A 40 4.44 -4.26 13.55
N ARG A 41 4.90 -4.61 14.75
CA ARG A 41 4.10 -4.41 15.97
C ARG A 41 3.79 -2.92 16.19
N ILE A 42 4.81 -2.07 16.11
CA ILE A 42 4.65 -0.62 16.27
C ILE A 42 3.72 -0.06 15.18
N LEU A 43 3.92 -0.47 13.93
CA LEU A 43 3.07 -0.06 12.80
C LEU A 43 1.61 -0.48 13.03
N SER A 44 1.38 -1.73 13.43
CA SER A 44 0.05 -2.27 13.70
C SER A 44 -0.68 -1.50 14.81
N GLU A 45 0.01 -1.24 15.93
CA GLU A 45 -0.53 -0.46 17.05
C GLU A 45 -0.86 0.98 16.63
N ALA A 46 0.03 1.61 15.85
CA ALA A 46 -0.16 2.98 15.37
C ALA A 46 -1.34 3.09 14.39
N LEU A 47 -1.46 2.15 13.44
CA LEU A 47 -2.57 2.11 12.48
C LEU A 47 -3.91 1.89 13.20
N ARG A 48 -3.96 0.96 14.15
CA ARG A 48 -5.15 0.73 15.00
C ARG A 48 -5.53 1.98 15.78
N ALA A 49 -4.57 2.62 16.45
CA ALA A 49 -4.83 3.81 17.25
C ALA A 49 -5.31 4.99 16.39
N PHE A 50 -4.75 5.13 15.18
CA PHE A 50 -5.16 6.18 14.25
C PHE A 50 -6.60 5.96 13.78
N GLN A 51 -6.96 4.75 13.36
CA GLN A 51 -8.33 4.43 12.94
C GLN A 51 -9.33 4.65 14.08
N ALA A 52 -9.05 4.13 15.29
CA ALA A 52 -9.92 4.33 16.44
C ALA A 52 -10.12 5.83 16.77
N THR A 53 -9.07 6.64 16.62
CA THR A 53 -9.18 8.09 16.80
C THR A 53 -10.10 8.73 15.76
N LEU A 54 -10.04 8.28 14.51
CA LEU A 54 -10.94 8.77 13.45
C LEU A 54 -12.38 8.34 13.69
N ASP A 55 -12.59 7.12 14.19
CA ASP A 55 -13.91 6.61 14.58
C ASP A 55 -14.50 7.47 15.71
N ASP A 56 -13.74 7.71 16.78
CA ASP A 56 -14.14 8.55 17.92
C ASP A 56 -14.47 9.99 17.51
N MET A 57 -13.83 10.50 16.46
CA MET A 57 -14.07 11.85 15.92
C MET A 57 -15.22 11.88 14.90
N GLY A 58 -15.78 10.74 14.50
CA GLY A 58 -16.78 10.65 13.43
C GLY A 58 -16.23 11.00 12.04
N LEU A 59 -14.92 10.81 11.83
CA LEU A 59 -14.21 11.17 10.60
C LEU A 59 -13.80 9.96 9.74
N ALA A 60 -14.02 8.75 10.23
CA ALA A 60 -13.54 7.52 9.62
C ALA A 60 -14.01 7.28 8.18
N ASP A 61 -15.22 7.71 7.82
CA ASP A 61 -15.76 7.57 6.46
C ASP A 61 -15.09 8.51 5.44
N ARG A 62 -14.34 9.52 5.92
CA ARG A 62 -13.69 10.54 5.08
C ARG A 62 -12.20 10.30 4.89
N VAL A 63 -11.65 9.20 5.43
CA VAL A 63 -10.21 8.95 5.46
C VAL A 63 -9.89 7.52 5.03
N VAL A 64 -8.94 7.40 4.11
CA VAL A 64 -8.29 6.14 3.74
C VAL A 64 -6.83 6.23 4.12
N THR A 65 -6.34 5.21 4.82
CA THR A 65 -4.94 5.08 5.21
C THR A 65 -4.33 3.94 4.41
N PHE A 66 -3.16 4.15 3.83
CA PHE A 66 -2.41 3.10 3.16
C PHE A 66 -0.91 3.23 3.41
N THR A 67 -0.19 2.12 3.29
CA THR A 67 1.28 2.09 3.34
C THR A 67 1.88 2.20 1.94
N GLY A 68 3.08 2.75 1.82
CA GLY A 68 3.87 2.72 0.59
C GLY A 68 5.31 2.32 0.89
N SER A 69 5.97 1.70 -0.09
CA SER A 69 7.39 1.36 -0.05
C SER A 69 8.00 1.62 -1.42
N ASP A 70 9.29 1.99 -1.44
CA ASP A 70 10.04 2.22 -2.67
C ASP A 70 10.64 0.91 -3.24
N PHE A 71 10.75 -0.13 -2.39
CA PHE A 71 11.36 -1.42 -2.71
C PHE A 71 10.79 -2.57 -1.87
N GLY A 72 11.09 -3.78 -2.35
CA GLY A 72 10.85 -5.06 -1.70
C GLY A 72 12.08 -5.68 -1.04
N ARG A 73 11.94 -6.93 -0.59
CA ARG A 73 13.08 -7.75 -0.15
C ARG A 73 13.19 -9.02 -0.97
N THR A 74 14.42 -9.44 -1.23
CA THR A 74 14.68 -10.75 -1.82
C THR A 74 14.19 -11.86 -0.89
N LEU A 75 13.72 -12.97 -1.45
CA LEU A 75 13.49 -14.20 -0.67
C LEU A 75 14.79 -14.86 -0.23
N THR A 76 15.87 -14.65 -0.98
CA THR A 76 17.20 -15.15 -0.64
C THR A 76 17.84 -14.30 0.45
N SER A 77 18.66 -14.95 1.30
CA SER A 77 19.44 -14.27 2.33
C SER A 77 20.82 -13.86 1.81
N ASN A 78 21.28 -12.69 2.24
CA ASN A 78 22.66 -12.22 2.03
C ASN A 78 23.58 -12.49 3.25
N GLY A 79 23.16 -13.37 4.17
CA GLY A 79 23.87 -13.71 5.40
C GLY A 79 22.94 -13.58 6.61
N ASN A 80 22.90 -12.39 7.21
CA ASN A 80 21.99 -12.10 8.32
C ASN A 80 20.77 -11.25 7.91
N GLY A 81 20.70 -10.81 6.66
CA GLY A 81 19.59 -10.04 6.11
C GLY A 81 19.19 -10.53 4.70
N THR A 82 18.69 -9.59 3.90
CA THR A 82 18.29 -9.80 2.50
C THR A 82 18.55 -8.52 1.69
N ASP A 83 18.78 -8.65 0.39
CA ASP A 83 18.96 -7.51 -0.51
C ASP A 83 17.63 -6.84 -0.87
N HIS A 84 17.70 -5.78 -1.68
CA HIS A 84 16.52 -5.08 -2.21
C HIS A 84 15.84 -5.93 -3.31
N GLY A 85 14.52 -5.93 -3.31
CA GLY A 85 13.68 -6.55 -4.34
C GLY A 85 12.69 -5.55 -4.95
N TRP A 86 11.83 -6.03 -5.85
CA TRP A 86 10.88 -5.18 -6.58
C TRP A 86 9.48 -5.16 -5.93
N GLY A 87 8.89 -6.33 -5.67
CA GLY A 87 7.55 -6.45 -5.09
C GLY A 87 7.47 -6.30 -3.57
N GLY A 88 6.26 -6.15 -3.04
CA GLY A 88 6.02 -6.07 -1.61
C GLY A 88 4.52 -6.09 -1.27
N ASN A 89 4.20 -5.95 0.01
CA ASN A 89 2.81 -5.87 0.47
C ASN A 89 2.46 -4.43 0.85
N THR A 90 1.30 -3.96 0.40
CA THR A 90 0.71 -2.69 0.82
C THR A 90 -0.54 -2.96 1.64
N LEU A 91 -0.62 -2.33 2.82
CA LEU A 91 -1.82 -2.34 3.64
C LEU A 91 -2.69 -1.14 3.26
N VAL A 92 -3.99 -1.35 3.09
CA VAL A 92 -5.00 -0.28 2.89
C VAL A 92 -6.14 -0.50 3.88
N MET A 93 -6.56 0.56 4.57
CA MET A 93 -7.60 0.49 5.59
C MET A 93 -8.42 1.78 5.68
N GLY A 94 -9.65 1.65 6.18
CA GLY A 94 -10.63 2.72 6.36
C GLY A 94 -12.04 2.21 6.08
N ASN A 95 -13.07 2.95 6.49
CA ASN A 95 -14.47 2.49 6.35
C ASN A 95 -14.92 2.38 4.89
N ALA A 96 -14.34 3.19 3.99
CA ALA A 96 -14.65 3.14 2.57
C ALA A 96 -14.04 1.91 1.85
N VAL A 97 -13.04 1.26 2.46
CA VAL A 97 -12.31 0.16 1.84
C VAL A 97 -13.14 -1.13 1.94
N LYS A 98 -13.24 -1.89 0.84
CA LYS A 98 -13.73 -3.28 0.85
C LYS A 98 -12.70 -4.19 1.55
N GLY A 99 -12.63 -4.08 2.87
CA GLY A 99 -11.66 -4.81 3.69
C GLY A 99 -11.88 -6.33 3.71
N GLY A 100 -10.93 -7.04 4.32
CA GLY A 100 -10.99 -8.51 4.45
C GLY A 100 -10.58 -9.26 3.20
N GLN A 101 -9.87 -8.60 2.28
CA GLN A 101 -9.45 -9.14 0.99
C GLN A 101 -7.93 -9.03 0.84
N ILE A 102 -7.34 -9.98 0.12
CA ILE A 102 -6.01 -9.85 -0.47
C ILE A 102 -6.26 -9.57 -1.96
N LEU A 103 -5.74 -8.46 -2.45
CA LEU A 103 -5.81 -8.07 -3.86
C LEU A 103 -4.46 -8.38 -4.50
N GLY A 104 -4.49 -9.00 -5.67
CA GLY A 104 -3.33 -9.65 -6.26
C GLY A 104 -3.10 -11.07 -5.73
N ASP A 105 -2.05 -11.70 -6.24
CA ASP A 105 -1.69 -13.07 -5.88
C ASP A 105 -0.55 -13.09 -4.88
N TYR A 106 -0.70 -13.89 -3.82
CA TYR A 106 0.40 -14.14 -2.90
C TYR A 106 1.46 -15.01 -3.60
N PRO A 107 2.74 -14.63 -3.57
CA PRO A 107 3.76 -15.34 -4.33
C PRO A 107 4.04 -16.72 -3.73
N GLU A 108 4.44 -17.66 -4.59
CA GLU A 108 5.09 -18.88 -4.14
C GLU A 108 6.45 -18.52 -3.53
N LEU A 109 6.67 -18.93 -2.27
CA LEU A 109 7.91 -18.61 -1.52
C LEU A 109 9.06 -19.59 -1.82
N GLY A 110 8.85 -20.53 -2.74
CA GLY A 110 9.87 -21.46 -3.18
C GLY A 110 10.91 -20.76 -4.05
N LEU A 111 12.20 -20.95 -3.73
CA LEU A 111 13.33 -20.56 -4.58
C LEU A 111 13.52 -21.54 -5.75
N ALA A 112 12.43 -21.95 -6.38
CA ALA A 112 12.45 -22.94 -7.45
C ALA A 112 12.77 -22.27 -8.78
N SER A 113 13.55 -22.95 -9.63
CA SER A 113 13.99 -22.42 -10.92
C SER A 113 12.85 -22.20 -11.94
N ASP A 114 11.64 -22.67 -11.64
CA ASP A 114 10.46 -22.58 -12.49
C ASP A 114 9.42 -21.55 -12.03
N ASN A 115 9.72 -20.76 -10.98
CA ASN A 115 8.86 -19.64 -10.61
C ASN A 115 8.98 -18.51 -11.66
N ALA A 116 7.96 -18.38 -12.50
CA ALA A 116 7.92 -17.37 -13.58
C ALA A 116 7.90 -15.92 -13.07
N LEU A 117 7.61 -15.69 -11.79
CA LEU A 117 7.64 -14.37 -11.16
C LEU A 117 8.99 -14.05 -10.51
N ASP A 118 9.88 -15.03 -10.35
CA ASP A 118 11.23 -14.80 -9.85
C ASP A 118 12.15 -14.40 -11.02
N VAL A 119 12.66 -13.17 -10.98
CA VAL A 119 13.62 -12.67 -11.99
C VAL A 119 15.07 -12.97 -11.64
N GLY A 120 15.31 -13.72 -10.57
CA GLY A 120 16.62 -14.10 -10.06
C GLY A 120 16.78 -13.71 -8.59
N ASP A 121 17.49 -14.57 -7.85
CA ASP A 121 17.84 -14.37 -6.44
C ASP A 121 16.63 -14.08 -5.53
N GLY A 122 15.44 -14.58 -5.87
CA GLY A 122 14.23 -14.37 -5.08
C GLY A 122 13.67 -12.95 -5.20
N VAL A 123 13.99 -12.21 -6.26
CA VAL A 123 13.35 -10.94 -6.61
C VAL A 123 12.04 -11.26 -7.33
N LEU A 124 10.92 -11.01 -6.66
CA LEU A 124 9.60 -11.32 -7.21
C LEU A 124 8.97 -10.13 -7.94
N ILE A 125 8.44 -10.39 -9.13
CA ILE A 125 7.58 -9.46 -9.87
C ILE A 125 6.20 -9.41 -9.18
N PRO A 126 5.70 -8.22 -8.81
CA PRO A 126 4.35 -8.09 -8.27
C PRO A 126 3.30 -8.37 -9.35
N THR A 127 2.25 -9.12 -8.99
CA THR A 127 1.10 -9.42 -9.86
C THR A 127 0.12 -8.26 -9.97
N THR A 128 0.21 -7.29 -9.05
CA THR A 128 -0.60 -6.07 -9.04
C THR A 128 0.30 -4.84 -9.13
N SER A 129 -0.02 -3.94 -10.05
CA SER A 129 0.73 -2.71 -10.25
C SER A 129 0.37 -1.64 -9.23
N THR A 130 1.36 -0.82 -8.84
CA THR A 130 1.13 0.41 -8.10
C THR A 130 0.20 1.38 -8.84
N ASP A 131 0.21 1.37 -10.18
CA ASP A 131 -0.69 2.19 -10.99
C ASP A 131 -2.16 1.79 -10.79
N GLN A 132 -2.45 0.49 -10.63
CA GLN A 132 -3.81 0.01 -10.33
C GLN A 132 -4.26 0.45 -8.94
N LEU A 133 -3.39 0.33 -7.93
CA LEU A 133 -3.66 0.80 -6.57
C LEU A 133 -3.93 2.31 -6.55
N TYR A 134 -3.04 3.11 -7.15
CA TYR A 134 -3.17 4.56 -7.15
C TYR A 134 -4.34 5.05 -8.00
N ALA A 135 -4.74 4.33 -9.05
CA ALA A 135 -5.94 4.64 -9.81
C ALA A 135 -7.20 4.54 -8.94
N ASP A 136 -7.37 3.45 -8.19
CA ASP A 136 -8.50 3.28 -7.28
C ASP A 136 -8.49 4.33 -6.16
N LEU A 137 -7.34 4.57 -5.52
CA LEU A 137 -7.18 5.61 -4.51
C LEU A 137 -7.54 7.00 -5.07
N SER A 138 -7.11 7.33 -6.29
CA SER A 138 -7.38 8.62 -6.93
C SER A 138 -8.86 8.82 -7.21
N LEU A 139 -9.54 7.79 -7.68
CA LEU A 139 -10.99 7.82 -7.91
C LEU A 139 -11.75 8.08 -6.61
N TRP A 140 -11.42 7.36 -5.54
CA TRP A 140 -12.01 7.60 -4.22
C TRP A 140 -11.73 9.01 -3.73
N PHE A 141 -10.54 9.55 -4.01
CA PHE A 141 -10.16 10.91 -3.68
C PHE A 141 -10.83 12.00 -4.55
N GLY A 142 -11.63 11.61 -5.55
CA GLY A 142 -12.43 12.53 -6.38
C GLY A 142 -11.84 12.87 -7.74
N VAL A 143 -10.79 12.16 -8.19
CA VAL A 143 -10.26 12.32 -9.55
C VAL A 143 -11.28 11.80 -10.56
N GLN A 144 -11.51 12.58 -11.63
CA GLN A 144 -12.41 12.15 -12.71
C GLN A 144 -11.85 10.94 -13.46
N PRO A 145 -12.66 9.93 -13.81
CA PRO A 145 -12.18 8.75 -14.54
C PRO A 145 -11.44 9.07 -15.84
N SER A 146 -11.82 10.14 -16.54
CA SER A 146 -11.18 10.60 -17.78
C SER A 146 -9.72 11.06 -17.58
N ALA A 147 -9.31 11.39 -16.36
CA ALA A 147 -7.94 11.82 -16.05
C ALA A 147 -6.99 10.65 -15.73
N LEU A 148 -7.52 9.43 -15.51
CA LEU A 148 -6.70 8.32 -15.03
C LEU A 148 -5.58 7.92 -15.98
N ASN A 149 -5.83 7.85 -17.28
CA ASN A 149 -4.79 7.51 -18.26
C ASN A 149 -3.71 8.60 -18.40
N THR A 150 -4.02 9.84 -18.00
CA THR A 150 -3.02 10.92 -17.94
C THR A 150 -2.15 10.78 -16.68
N LEU A 151 -2.74 10.41 -15.55
CA LEU A 151 -2.06 10.26 -14.27
C LEU A 151 -1.27 8.94 -14.17
N PHE A 152 -1.81 7.87 -14.77
CA PHE A 152 -1.27 6.51 -14.74
C PHE A 152 -1.15 5.98 -16.17
N PRO A 153 -0.13 6.39 -16.94
CA PRO A 153 -0.02 6.06 -18.37
C PRO A 153 0.13 4.58 -18.67
N ASN A 154 0.56 3.76 -17.70
CA ASN A 154 0.66 2.30 -17.88
C ASN A 154 -0.61 1.57 -17.48
N LEU A 155 -1.65 2.25 -17.01
CA LEU A 155 -2.88 1.63 -16.55
C LEU A 155 -3.54 0.77 -17.64
N ASN A 156 -3.43 1.20 -18.90
CA ASN A 156 -3.89 0.46 -20.08
C ASN A 156 -3.12 -0.83 -20.40
N ARG A 157 -2.00 -1.10 -19.72
CA ARG A 157 -1.21 -2.35 -19.87
C ARG A 157 -1.73 -3.48 -18.99
N PHE A 158 -2.62 -3.18 -18.06
CA PHE A 158 -3.22 -4.15 -17.16
C PHE A 158 -4.62 -4.47 -17.66
N ALA A 159 -4.89 -5.75 -17.97
CA ALA A 159 -6.13 -6.20 -18.60
C ALA A 159 -7.39 -5.77 -17.82
N ASP A 160 -7.26 -5.63 -16.50
CA ASP A 160 -8.28 -5.13 -15.57
C ASP A 160 -8.66 -3.64 -15.74
N VAL A 161 -8.03 -2.91 -16.67
CA VAL A 161 -8.22 -1.45 -16.74
C VAL A 161 -8.30 -0.89 -18.16
N ALA A 162 -8.23 -1.74 -19.18
CA ALA A 162 -8.53 -1.37 -20.57
C ALA A 162 -10.02 -1.54 -20.93
N GLY A 163 -10.86 -2.06 -20.01
CA GLY A 163 -12.31 -2.22 -20.25
C GLY A 163 -13.09 -3.13 -19.29
N GLY A 164 -12.46 -3.78 -18.30
CA GLY A 164 -13.16 -4.69 -17.38
C GLY A 164 -12.52 -4.70 -16.00
N GLU A 165 -13.32 -4.38 -14.97
CA GLU A 165 -13.09 -4.54 -13.52
C GLU A 165 -11.79 -4.00 -12.89
N ARG A 166 -11.93 -2.84 -12.22
CA ARG A 166 -10.93 -2.20 -11.35
C ARG A 166 -10.48 -3.15 -10.22
N LEU A 167 -9.38 -2.80 -9.54
CA LEU A 167 -8.88 -3.53 -8.37
C LEU A 167 -9.97 -3.74 -7.30
N GLY A 168 -10.94 -2.81 -7.25
CA GLY A 168 -12.16 -2.99 -6.48
C GLY A 168 -11.96 -2.62 -5.02
N LEU A 169 -11.01 -1.71 -4.73
CA LEU A 169 -10.60 -1.36 -3.38
C LEU A 169 -11.72 -0.73 -2.54
N PHE A 170 -12.71 -0.10 -3.20
CA PHE A 170 -13.78 0.68 -2.59
C PHE A 170 -15.16 0.15 -2.92
N THR A 171 -16.13 0.39 -2.02
CA THR A 171 -17.59 0.15 -2.19
C THR A 171 -18.16 0.87 -3.39
#